data_AF-A0A3M1PYZ7-F1
#
_entry.id   AF-A0A3M1PYZ7-F1
#
_cell.length_a   1.000
_cell.length_b   1.000
_cell.length_c   1.000
_cell.angle_alpha   90.00
_cell.angle_beta   90.00
_cell.angle_gamma   90.00
#
_symmetry.space_group_name_H-M   'P 1'
#
loop_
_entity.id
_entity.type
_entity.pdbx_description
1 polymer ?
#
loop_
_entity_poly.entity_id
_entity_poly.type
_entity_poly.pdbx_seq_one_letter_code
_entity_poly.pdbx_strand_id
1 'polypeptide(L)'
;QQHGLFHGGVVGYLVDNAAAIAAGTLLRPGEDLLSAEFKVNYLRPAKAAALVAEARVIKPGRRITVVSCAVFGWDEEDFPAASVALAEEHQVAAGLATIAILPARQA
;
A
#
# COMPACT_ATOMS: atom_id res chain seq x y z
N GLN A 1 -2.33 -15.16 15.57
CA GLN A 1 -2.77 -14.08 16.48
C GLN A 1 -4.28 -14.22 16.69
N GLN A 2 -4.71 -14.79 17.82
CA GLN A 2 -6.05 -15.39 18.02
C GLN A 2 -7.09 -14.44 18.65
N HIS A 3 -7.23 -13.19 18.19
CA HIS A 3 -8.14 -12.21 18.81
C HIS A 3 -9.10 -11.49 17.85
N GLY A 4 -9.38 -12.06 16.67
CA GLY A 4 -10.32 -11.45 15.70
C GLY A 4 -9.80 -10.12 15.12
N LEU A 5 -8.47 -9.98 15.02
CA LEU A 5 -7.78 -8.84 14.40
C LEU A 5 -7.07 -9.32 13.13
N PHE A 6 -6.97 -8.46 12.13
CA PHE A 6 -6.10 -8.72 10.99
C PHE A 6 -4.66 -8.86 11.46
N HIS A 7 -3.98 -9.88 10.93
CA HIS A 7 -2.58 -10.14 11.21
C HIS A 7 -1.70 -8.99 10.67
N GLY A 8 -0.69 -8.56 11.42
CA GLY A 8 0.20 -7.48 10.99
C GLY A 8 0.86 -7.76 9.63
N GLY A 9 1.22 -9.01 9.34
CA GLY A 9 1.72 -9.41 8.01
C GLY A 9 0.72 -9.19 6.85
N VAL A 10 -0.59 -9.25 7.10
CA VAL A 10 -1.61 -8.93 6.07
C VAL A 10 -1.62 -7.42 5.79
N VAL A 11 -1.51 -6.59 6.82
CA VAL A 11 -1.37 -5.14 6.69
C VAL A 11 -0.06 -4.79 5.97
N GLY A 12 1.04 -5.46 6.31
CA GLY A 12 2.33 -5.31 5.64
C GLY A 12 2.26 -5.66 4.15
N TYR A 13 1.61 -6.78 3.83
CA TYR A 13 1.32 -7.16 2.43
C TYR A 13 0.49 -6.10 1.70
N LEU A 14 -0.56 -5.55 2.34
CA LEU A 14 -1.37 -4.49 1.74
C LEU A 14 -0.56 -3.24 1.43
N VAL A 15 0.31 -2.80 2.36
CA VAL A 15 1.20 -1.65 2.14
C VAL A 15 2.14 -1.89 0.96
N ASP A 16 2.81 -3.04 0.93
CA ASP A 16 3.76 -3.39 -0.13
C ASP A 16 3.06 -3.50 -1.50
N ASN A 17 1.96 -4.25 -1.56
CA ASN A 17 1.23 -4.49 -2.81
C ASN A 17 0.60 -3.20 -3.36
N ALA A 18 -0.03 -2.39 -2.51
CA ALA A 18 -0.60 -1.10 -2.95
C ALA A 18 0.50 -0.14 -3.43
N ALA A 19 1.66 -0.12 -2.75
CA ALA A 19 2.79 0.69 -3.16
C ALA A 19 3.38 0.26 -4.51
N ALA A 20 3.53 -1.05 -4.73
CA ALA A 20 3.98 -1.61 -6.00
C ALA A 20 3.00 -1.27 -7.13
N ILE A 21 1.68 -1.40 -6.92
CA ILE A 21 0.66 -1.03 -7.91
C ILE A 21 0.75 0.46 -8.24
N ALA A 22 0.84 1.34 -7.23
CA ALA A 22 0.95 2.78 -7.45
C ALA A 22 2.22 3.14 -8.23
N ALA A 23 3.38 2.56 -7.90
CA ALA A 23 4.61 2.75 -8.67
C ALA A 23 4.48 2.20 -10.11
N GLY A 24 3.79 1.07 -10.26
CA GLY A 24 3.49 0.43 -11.54
C GLY A 24 2.75 1.32 -12.53
N THR A 25 1.90 2.22 -12.03
CA THR A 25 1.18 3.19 -12.88
C THR A 25 2.10 4.17 -13.64
N LEU A 26 3.37 4.27 -13.24
CA LEU A 26 4.36 5.17 -13.83
C LEU A 26 5.46 4.44 -14.63
N LEU A 27 5.39 3.11 -14.75
CA LEU A 27 6.34 2.33 -15.54
C LEU A 27 6.25 2.70 -17.02
N ARG A 28 7.40 2.78 -17.68
CA ARG A 28 7.49 2.92 -19.13
C ARG A 28 7.39 1.53 -19.78
N PRO A 29 7.05 1.46 -21.08
CA PRO A 29 7.03 0.19 -21.80
C PRO A 29 8.33 -0.60 -21.63
N GLY A 30 8.20 -1.84 -21.20
CA GLY A 30 9.30 -2.76 -20.97
C GLY A 30 9.96 -2.65 -19.59
N GLU A 31 9.75 -1.59 -18.82
CA GLU A 31 10.22 -1.53 -17.42
C GLU A 31 9.40 -2.49 -16.54
N ASP A 32 10.03 -2.93 -15.45
CA ASP A 32 9.40 -3.76 -14.42
C ASP A 32 9.72 -3.19 -13.03
N LEU A 33 9.16 -3.75 -11.96
CA LEU A 33 9.38 -3.27 -10.61
C LEU A 33 9.63 -4.40 -9.60
N LEU A 34 10.27 -4.03 -8.49
CA LEU A 34 10.48 -4.92 -7.36
C LEU A 34 10.49 -4.12 -6.06
N SER A 35 9.81 -4.62 -5.03
CA SER A 35 9.89 -4.03 -3.69
C SER A 35 11.31 -4.12 -3.13
N ALA A 36 11.91 -2.99 -2.78
CA ALA A 36 13.27 -2.93 -2.22
C ALA A 36 13.25 -2.91 -0.69
N GLU A 37 12.40 -2.07 -0.11
CA GLU A 37 12.10 -2.05 1.32
C GLU A 37 10.72 -1.42 1.56
N PHE A 38 10.16 -1.67 2.73
CA PHE A 38 9.06 -0.88 3.24
C PHE A 38 9.05 -0.90 4.77
N LYS A 39 8.41 0.11 5.34
CA LYS A 39 8.16 0.27 6.77
C LYS A 39 6.66 0.43 7.00
N VAL A 40 6.15 -0.21 8.04
CA VAL A 40 4.77 -0.03 8.52
C VAL A 40 4.80 0.46 9.95
N ASN A 41 4.05 1.52 10.25
CA ASN A 41 3.67 1.87 11.61
C ASN A 41 2.22 1.43 11.81
N TYR A 42 1.98 0.58 12.81
CA TYR A 42 0.63 0.25 13.25
C TYR A 42 0.16 1.35 14.20
N LEU A 43 -0.92 2.03 13.82
CA LEU A 43 -1.46 3.17 14.57
C LEU A 43 -2.57 2.72 15.53
N ARG A 44 -3.36 1.73 15.11
CA ARG A 44 -4.52 1.20 15.84
C ARG A 44 -4.65 -0.32 15.57
N PRO A 45 -5.31 -1.09 16.45
CA PRO A 45 -5.63 -2.48 16.16
C PRO A 45 -6.45 -2.59 14.86
N ALA A 46 -6.03 -3.47 13.95
CA ALA A 46 -6.76 -3.73 12.71
C ALA A 46 -7.98 -4.63 12.97
N LYS A 47 -8.99 -4.08 13.67
CA LYS A 47 -10.27 -4.72 13.91
C LYS A 47 -11.28 -4.10 12.95
N ALA A 48 -11.61 -4.82 11.88
CA ALA A 48 -12.62 -4.38 10.93
C ALA A 48 -13.20 -5.59 10.16
N ALA A 49 -14.28 -5.39 9.40
CA ALA A 49 -14.77 -6.37 8.43
C ALA A 49 -13.84 -6.50 7.22
N ALA A 50 -13.25 -5.38 6.77
CA ALA A 50 -12.28 -5.34 5.68
C ALA A 50 -11.18 -4.29 5.92
N LEU A 51 -10.10 -4.40 5.14
CA LEU A 51 -9.03 -3.41 5.08
C LEU A 51 -8.92 -2.83 3.68
N VAL A 52 -8.72 -1.52 3.59
CA VAL A 52 -8.49 -0.81 2.34
C VAL A 52 -7.14 -0.10 2.43
N ALA A 53 -6.33 -0.23 1.39
CA ALA A 53 -5.03 0.45 1.27
C ALA A 53 -5.08 1.50 0.17
N GLU A 54 -4.69 2.73 0.51
CA GLU A 54 -4.51 3.82 -0.45
C GLU A 54 -3.03 4.16 -0.54
N ALA A 55 -2.47 4.11 -1.74
CA ALA A 55 -1.06 4.40 -2.00
C ALA A 55 -0.89 5.57 -2.96
N ARG A 56 0.12 6.40 -2.71
CA ARG A 56 0.46 7.57 -3.52
C ARG A 56 1.96 7.65 -3.75
N VAL A 57 2.37 7.78 -5.00
CA VAL A 57 3.77 8.07 -5.34
C VAL A 57 4.15 9.44 -4.78
N ILE A 58 5.11 9.47 -3.86
CA ILE A 58 5.68 10.70 -3.31
C ILE A 58 6.74 11.24 -4.27
N LYS A 59 7.64 10.36 -4.71
CA LYS A 59 8.78 10.72 -5.56
C LYS A 59 9.00 9.65 -6.63
N PRO A 60 8.68 9.95 -7.91
CA PRO A 60 9.07 9.07 -8.99
C PRO A 60 10.58 9.19 -9.25
N GLY A 61 11.20 8.08 -9.65
CA GLY A 61 12.61 8.04 -10.05
C GLY A 61 12.91 6.90 -11.01
N ARG A 62 14.02 7.01 -11.74
CA ARG A 62 14.40 6.07 -12.80
C ARG A 62 14.86 4.70 -12.29
N ARG A 63 15.35 4.63 -11.05
CA ARG A 63 15.83 3.38 -10.41
C ARG A 63 15.04 3.05 -9.15
N ILE A 64 14.49 4.07 -8.51
CA ILE A 64 13.82 3.98 -7.22
C ILE A 64 12.65 4.97 -7.23
N THR A 65 11.48 4.49 -6.82
CA THR A 65 10.26 5.28 -6.61
C THR A 65 9.82 5.14 -5.16
N VAL A 66 9.58 6.27 -4.50
CA VAL A 66 9.13 6.31 -3.09
C VAL A 66 7.62 6.51 -3.05
N VAL A 67 6.93 5.67 -2.27
CA VAL A 67 5.47 5.60 -2.21
C VAL A 67 5.01 5.62 -0.76
N SER A 68 4.05 6.49 -0.42
CA SER A 68 3.31 6.37 0.85
C SER A 68 2.12 5.45 0.67
N CYS A 69 1.74 4.78 1.76
CA CYS A 69 0.49 4.04 1.84
C CYS A 69 -0.21 4.33 3.17
N ALA A 70 -1.53 4.47 3.15
CA ALA A 70 -2.37 4.43 4.34
C ALA A 70 -3.26 3.19 4.29
N VAL A 71 -3.47 2.54 5.43
CA VAL A 71 -4.39 1.39 5.55
C VAL A 71 -5.49 1.75 6.52
N PHE A 72 -6.73 1.52 6.12
CA PHE A 72 -7.95 1.86 6.83
C PHE A 72 -8.78 0.60 7.12
N GLY A 73 -9.42 0.56 8.28
CA GLY A 73 -10.46 -0.42 8.58
C GLY A 73 -11.81 0.01 8.03
N TRP A 74 -12.61 -0.95 7.56
CA TRP A 74 -13.96 -0.73 7.04
C TRP A 74 -14.94 -1.76 7.60
N ASP A 75 -16.08 -1.32 8.12
CA ASP A 75 -17.06 -2.15 8.83
C ASP A 75 -18.45 -2.25 8.13
N GLU A 76 -18.68 -1.56 7.00
CA GLU A 76 -19.99 -1.47 6.33
C GLU A 76 -20.09 -2.25 5.00
N GLU A 77 -21.32 -2.59 4.58
CA GLU A 77 -21.64 -3.34 3.34
C GLU A 77 -21.33 -2.58 2.04
N ASP A 78 -21.20 -1.26 2.07
CA ASP A 78 -20.82 -0.43 0.92
C ASP A 78 -19.29 -0.28 0.82
N PHE A 79 -18.64 -1.35 0.35
CA PHE A 79 -17.21 -1.32 0.01
C PHE A 79 -16.93 -0.19 -1.00
N PRO A 80 -16.01 0.76 -0.74
CA PRO A 80 -16.16 2.09 -1.32
C PRO A 80 -15.80 2.11 -2.81
N ALA A 81 -16.79 2.47 -3.63
CA ALA A 81 -16.59 2.89 -5.01
C ALA A 81 -16.10 4.35 -5.13
N ALA A 82 -16.08 5.16 -4.05
CA ALA A 82 -15.88 6.61 -4.23
C ALA A 82 -15.25 7.45 -3.09
N SER A 83 -15.00 6.99 -1.85
CA SER A 83 -14.50 7.95 -0.83
C SER A 83 -13.67 7.34 0.29
N VAL A 84 -12.37 7.18 0.05
CA VAL A 84 -11.35 7.03 1.10
C VAL A 84 -11.10 8.37 1.83
N ALA A 85 -11.60 9.49 1.27
CA ALA A 85 -11.43 10.85 1.78
C ALA A 85 -12.09 11.13 3.15
N LEU A 86 -12.96 10.25 3.67
CA LEU A 86 -13.60 10.39 4.98
C LEU A 86 -13.02 9.44 6.05
N ALA A 87 -11.96 8.69 5.73
CA ALA A 87 -11.53 7.53 6.53
C ALA A 87 -10.36 7.78 7.52
N GLU A 88 -9.88 9.02 7.71
CA GLU A 88 -8.75 9.28 8.64
C GLU A 88 -9.02 8.76 10.07
N GLU A 89 -10.29 8.79 10.52
CA GLU A 89 -10.71 8.30 11.84
C GLU A 89 -10.43 6.79 12.02
N HIS A 90 -10.41 6.01 10.93
CA HIS A 90 -10.20 4.55 10.94
C HIS A 90 -8.86 4.11 10.36
N GLN A 91 -7.88 5.01 10.27
CA GLN A 91 -6.54 4.60 9.83
C GLN A 91 -5.90 3.64 10.84
N VAL A 92 -5.62 2.42 10.40
CA VAL A 92 -5.00 1.36 11.21
C VAL A 92 -3.48 1.32 11.04
N ALA A 93 -2.97 1.74 9.87
CA ALA A 93 -1.55 1.75 9.61
C ALA A 93 -1.11 2.85 8.63
N ALA A 94 0.15 3.25 8.76
CA ALA A 94 0.84 4.13 7.81
C ALA A 94 2.12 3.44 7.32
N GLY A 95 2.26 3.38 6.00
CA GLY A 95 3.34 2.75 5.27
C GLY A 95 4.18 3.72 4.45
N LEU A 96 5.46 3.42 4.33
CA LEU A 96 6.37 4.01 3.35
C LEU A 96 7.12 2.87 2.67
N ALA A 97 7.15 2.87 1.35
CA ALA A 97 7.82 1.84 0.56
C ALA A 97 8.74 2.46 -0.49
N THR A 98 9.82 1.74 -0.75
CA THR A 98 10.78 2.03 -1.81
C THR A 98 10.67 0.92 -2.85
N ILE A 99 10.24 1.29 -4.05
CA ILE A 99 10.08 0.39 -5.19
C ILE A 99 11.25 0.59 -6.15
N ALA A 100 12.01 -0.47 -6.40
CA ALA A 100 13.05 -0.49 -7.42
C ALA A 100 12.41 -0.60 -8.81
N ILE A 101 12.90 0.20 -9.76
CA ILE A 101 12.51 0.14 -11.16
C ILE A 101 13.59 -0.64 -11.91
N LEU A 102 13.19 -1.73 -12.53
CA LEU A 102 14.02 -2.60 -13.31
C LEU A 102 13.97 -2.14 -14.77
N PRO A 103 15.12 -1.96 -15.44
CA PRO A 103 15.14 -1.57 -16.84
C PRO A 103 14.56 -2.70 -17.70
N ALA A 104 14.05 -2.33 -18.87
CA ALA A 104 13.64 -3.31 -19.86
C ALA A 104 14.76 -4.30 -20.15
N ARG A 105 14.45 -5.60 -20.04
CA ARG A 105 15.35 -6.66 -20.49
C ARG A 105 15.66 -6.40 -21.96
N GLN A 106 16.93 -6.13 -22.26
CA GLN A 106 17.41 -6.17 -23.63
C GLN A 106 17.30 -7.62 -24.09
N ALA A 107 16.45 -7.85 -25.08
CA ALA A 107 16.37 -9.12 -25.81
C ALA A 107 17.61 -9.30 -26.68
#